data_AF-A0A3M6XPB2-F1
#
_entry.id   AF-A0A3M6XPB2-F1
#
_cell.length_a   1.000
_cell.length_b   1.000
_cell.length_c   1.000
_cell.angle_alpha   90.00
_cell.angle_beta   90.00
_cell.angle_gamma   90.00
#
_symmetry.space_group_name_H-M   'P 1'
#
loop_
_entity.id
_entity.type
_entity.pdbx_description
1 polymer ?
#
loop_
_entity_poly.entity_id
_entity_poly.type
_entity_poly.pdbx_seq_one_letter_code
_entity_poly.pdbx_strand_id
1 'polypeptide(L)'
;MDEYSPAFYSAGNLIVYPCFFAFHPLTMTFILLDSWRPLSRAYRQISNAAWVQMKGIYSSTKSAARCLARGEMKECSHHLANIMKDETSVYDGFDNPLTNMMRKYPEVPDWWFASIVLVSFIFAIIILTVWEQQDTPVWTIFFVIGLNVVFLIPMSYLQAISGNTEGLNVLTELIVGYALPGKPNALMFVKAFGYNINGQADTFLSDQRMGLYAKIPPLAMYRGQLISAVLTCFVAFGAVQFVDNNIEGICTPDQKAQFTCANGSQVYFAASVVWGAIGPKRIFEQIYPAMKWAFLLGFLLALVWWAVKHFGLYVQDWLRNNLPGTVFKPLNTLVFTPVSWLKFVHPSLLINGNLSWAPKNLSYFTNGLYLSFAFMFYLRRYKTAWFEKYNYVISAALTGGVAFSAIIIFFAVEYHAKSISWWGTDVVGQGVDGGAGQSARFENLPERGYFGPETWH
;
A
#
# COMPACT_ATOMS: atom_id res chain seq x y z
N MET A 1 -22.53 -10.19 30.63
CA MET A 1 -21.87 -8.91 30.99
C MET A 1 -21.60 -8.22 29.68
N ASP A 2 -22.46 -7.27 29.34
CA ASP A 2 -22.40 -6.46 28.11
C ASP A 2 -21.44 -5.28 28.34
N GLU A 3 -20.16 -5.60 28.53
CA GLU A 3 -19.11 -4.62 28.71
C GLU A 3 -18.64 -4.12 27.33
N TYR A 4 -19.13 -2.96 26.93
CA TYR A 4 -18.81 -2.33 25.65
C TYR A 4 -18.30 -0.90 25.88
N SER A 5 -17.42 -0.42 25.00
CA SER A 5 -16.92 0.96 25.02
C SER A 5 -17.34 1.72 23.76
N PRO A 6 -17.60 3.03 23.84
CA PRO A 6 -17.74 3.86 22.65
C PRO A 6 -16.46 3.80 21.80
N ALA A 7 -16.60 3.92 20.47
CA ALA A 7 -15.44 3.91 19.59
C ALA A 7 -14.52 5.10 19.87
N PHE A 8 -13.27 4.82 20.22
CA PHE A 8 -12.25 5.82 20.49
C PHE A 8 -10.97 5.51 19.72
N TYR A 9 -10.22 6.55 19.38
CA TYR A 9 -8.85 6.41 18.92
C TYR A 9 -7.88 6.54 20.10
N SER A 10 -6.91 5.62 20.15
CA SER A 10 -5.74 5.77 21.02
C SER A 10 -4.94 7.01 20.62
N ALA A 11 -4.10 7.53 21.52
CA ALA A 11 -3.23 8.66 21.22
C ALA A 11 -2.34 8.41 19.99
N GLY A 12 -1.86 7.17 19.81
CA GLY A 12 -1.13 6.76 18.62
C GLY A 12 -1.98 6.83 17.33
N ASN A 13 -3.21 6.32 17.37
CA ASN A 13 -4.13 6.38 16.23
C ASN A 13 -4.55 7.81 15.88
N LEU A 14 -4.62 8.71 16.86
CA LEU A 14 -4.84 10.15 16.63
C LEU A 14 -3.68 10.83 15.91
N ILE A 15 -2.48 10.25 15.87
CA ILE A 15 -1.36 10.74 15.04
C ILE A 15 -1.37 10.05 13.68
N VAL A 16 -1.54 8.73 13.67
CA VAL A 16 -1.43 7.90 12.46
C VAL A 16 -2.52 8.24 11.44
N TYR A 17 -3.80 8.35 11.85
CA TYR A 17 -4.88 8.60 10.90
C TYR A 17 -4.82 10.00 10.25
N PRO A 18 -4.53 11.10 10.97
CA PRO A 18 -4.32 12.39 10.32
C PRO A 18 -3.12 12.37 9.38
N CYS A 19 -2.05 11.63 9.71
CA CYS A 19 -0.94 11.43 8.78
C CYS A 19 -1.39 10.67 7.52
N PHE A 20 -2.25 9.65 7.61
CA PHE A 20 -2.83 8.98 6.43
C PHE A 20 -3.63 9.96 5.56
N PHE A 21 -4.45 10.80 6.19
CA PHE A 21 -5.26 11.80 5.50
C PHE A 21 -4.41 12.89 4.83
N ALA A 22 -3.31 13.30 5.46
CA ALA A 22 -2.37 14.25 4.87
C ALA A 22 -1.49 13.61 3.79
N PHE A 23 -1.16 12.32 3.92
CA PHE A 23 -0.21 11.62 3.05
C PHE A 23 -0.65 11.59 1.59
N HIS A 24 -1.90 11.18 1.29
CA HIS A 24 -2.34 11.04 -0.09
C HIS A 24 -2.41 12.39 -0.84
N PRO A 25 -3.09 13.45 -0.33
CA PRO A 25 -3.09 14.75 -0.97
C PRO A 25 -1.69 15.35 -1.09
N LEU A 26 -0.85 15.20 -0.06
CA LEU A 26 0.52 15.69 -0.10
C LEU A 26 1.32 15.01 -1.21
N THR A 27 1.32 13.68 -1.21
CA THR A 27 2.09 12.87 -2.14
C THR A 27 1.64 13.10 -3.57
N MET A 28 0.32 13.10 -3.81
CA MET A 28 -0.22 13.35 -5.15
C MET A 28 0.12 14.75 -5.63
N THR A 29 -0.15 15.78 -4.83
CA THR A 29 0.10 17.16 -5.23
C THR A 29 1.59 17.40 -5.46
N PHE A 30 2.45 16.92 -4.56
CA PHE A 30 3.89 17.10 -4.67
C PHE A 30 4.47 16.37 -5.89
N ILE A 31 4.14 15.10 -6.11
CA ILE A 31 4.64 14.32 -7.25
C ILE A 31 4.10 14.87 -8.57
N LEU A 32 2.81 15.25 -8.62
CA LEU A 32 2.22 15.84 -9.81
C LEU A 32 2.88 17.18 -10.19
N LEU A 33 3.31 17.97 -9.22
CA LEU A 33 4.00 19.24 -9.48
C LEU A 33 5.49 19.05 -9.80
N ASP A 34 6.19 18.21 -9.03
CA ASP A 34 7.64 18.02 -9.15
C ASP A 34 8.02 17.15 -10.37
N SER A 35 7.20 16.15 -10.69
CA SER A 35 7.50 15.11 -11.67
C SER A 35 6.44 15.00 -12.78
N TRP A 36 5.74 16.10 -13.08
CA TRP A 36 4.63 16.14 -14.05
C TRP A 36 5.00 15.61 -15.45
N ARG A 37 6.24 15.84 -15.91
CA ARG A 37 6.70 15.43 -17.25
C ARG A 37 6.80 13.90 -17.38
N PRO A 38 7.53 13.17 -16.52
CA PRO A 38 7.48 11.71 -16.47
C PRO A 38 6.06 11.17 -16.34
N LEU A 39 5.25 11.69 -15.41
CA LEU A 39 3.90 11.20 -15.18
C LEU A 39 3.01 11.37 -16.42
N SER A 40 3.03 12.54 -17.06
CA SER A 40 2.23 12.79 -18.27
C SER A 40 2.64 11.89 -19.44
N ARG A 41 3.92 11.56 -19.58
CA ARG A 41 4.39 10.57 -20.57
C ARG A 41 3.86 9.18 -20.25
N ALA A 42 3.94 8.75 -19.00
CA ALA A 42 3.43 7.45 -18.55
C ALA A 42 1.91 7.33 -18.78
N TYR A 43 1.14 8.34 -18.37
CA TYR A 43 -0.31 8.36 -18.62
C TYR A 43 -0.65 8.33 -20.11
N ARG A 44 0.08 9.08 -20.95
CA ARG A 44 -0.11 9.05 -22.41
C ARG A 44 0.21 7.68 -23.02
N GLN A 45 1.28 7.03 -22.56
CA GLN A 45 1.65 5.69 -23.03
C GLN A 45 0.56 4.68 -22.67
N ILE A 46 0.08 4.68 -21.42
CA ILE A 46 -1.00 3.80 -20.98
C ILE A 46 -2.30 4.09 -21.74
N SER A 47 -2.68 5.36 -21.91
CA SER A 47 -3.89 5.71 -22.66
C SER A 47 -3.80 5.29 -24.12
N ASN A 48 -2.62 5.44 -24.74
CA ASN A 48 -2.40 5.04 -26.12
C ASN A 48 -2.43 3.51 -26.26
N ALA A 49 -1.77 2.77 -25.36
CA ALA A 49 -1.78 1.32 -25.35
C ALA A 49 -3.22 0.79 -25.16
N ALA A 50 -3.95 1.32 -24.18
CA ALA A 50 -5.35 0.97 -23.95
C ALA A 50 -6.23 1.28 -25.17
N TRP A 51 -6.00 2.40 -25.85
CA TRP A 51 -6.73 2.78 -27.05
C TRP A 51 -6.45 1.87 -28.25
N VAL A 52 -5.18 1.51 -28.46
CA VAL A 52 -4.76 0.55 -29.51
C VAL A 52 -5.40 -0.82 -29.23
N GLN A 53 -5.36 -1.28 -27.98
CA GLN A 53 -5.94 -2.54 -27.56
C GLN A 53 -7.47 -2.55 -27.75
N MET A 54 -8.17 -1.49 -27.33
CA MET A 54 -9.62 -1.36 -27.55
C MET A 54 -9.99 -1.34 -29.04
N LYS A 55 -9.22 -0.65 -29.87
CA LYS A 55 -9.40 -0.65 -31.34
C LYS A 55 -9.17 -2.03 -31.93
N GLY A 56 -8.13 -2.75 -31.46
CA GLY A 56 -7.83 -4.12 -31.87
C GLY A 56 -8.96 -5.08 -31.53
N ILE A 57 -9.49 -5.01 -30.30
CA ILE A 57 -10.67 -5.77 -29.85
C ILE A 57 -11.88 -5.43 -30.71
N TYR A 58 -12.19 -4.16 -30.92
CA TYR A 58 -13.37 -3.74 -31.69
C TYR A 58 -13.29 -4.19 -33.16
N SER A 59 -12.17 -3.91 -33.83
CA SER A 59 -11.99 -4.26 -35.24
C SER A 59 -12.04 -5.77 -35.46
N SER A 60 -11.41 -6.53 -34.56
CA SER A 60 -11.35 -7.98 -34.64
C SER A 60 -12.67 -8.63 -34.25
N THR A 61 -13.39 -8.12 -33.26
CA THR A 61 -14.75 -8.58 -32.93
C THR A 61 -15.68 -8.36 -34.12
N LYS A 62 -15.59 -7.20 -34.79
CA LYS A 62 -16.35 -6.91 -36.02
C LYS A 62 -15.98 -7.83 -37.19
N SER A 63 -14.71 -8.22 -37.30
CA SER A 63 -14.26 -9.17 -38.33
C SER A 63 -14.67 -10.61 -38.00
N ALA A 64 -14.52 -11.04 -36.75
CA ALA A 64 -14.97 -12.34 -36.26
C ALA A 64 -16.49 -12.52 -36.41
N ALA A 65 -17.29 -11.50 -36.09
CA ALA A 65 -18.74 -11.51 -36.30
C ALA A 65 -19.10 -11.65 -37.79
N ARG A 66 -18.32 -11.01 -38.70
CA ARG A 66 -18.51 -11.15 -40.16
C ARG A 66 -18.11 -12.54 -40.67
N CYS A 67 -17.02 -13.13 -40.17
CA CYS A 67 -16.59 -14.48 -40.54
C CYS A 67 -17.57 -15.54 -40.00
N LEU A 68 -18.09 -15.37 -38.78
CA LEU A 68 -19.15 -16.21 -38.20
C LEU A 68 -20.41 -16.14 -39.05
N ALA A 69 -20.83 -14.95 -39.49
CA ALA A 69 -21.97 -14.78 -40.39
C ALA A 69 -21.76 -15.45 -41.77
N ARG A 70 -20.51 -15.67 -42.19
CA ARG A 70 -20.13 -16.34 -43.45
C ARG A 70 -19.85 -17.85 -43.29
N GLY A 71 -19.88 -18.39 -42.07
CA GLY A 71 -19.56 -19.80 -41.79
C GLY A 71 -18.07 -20.15 -41.82
N GLU A 72 -17.18 -19.17 -41.90
CA GLU A 72 -15.72 -19.36 -42.03
C GLU A 72 -15.05 -19.48 -40.65
N MET A 73 -15.24 -20.63 -40.00
CA MET A 73 -14.77 -20.86 -38.62
C MET A 73 -13.24 -20.76 -38.46
N LYS A 74 -12.46 -21.15 -39.47
CA LYS A 74 -11.00 -21.07 -39.44
C LYS A 74 -10.49 -19.62 -39.46
N GLU A 75 -11.02 -18.78 -40.33
CA GLU A 75 -10.63 -17.36 -40.40
C GLU A 75 -11.08 -16.60 -39.16
N CYS A 76 -12.26 -16.92 -38.63
CA CYS A 76 -12.71 -16.40 -37.34
C CYS A 76 -11.71 -16.71 -36.21
N SER A 77 -11.23 -17.95 -36.13
CA SER A 77 -10.23 -18.36 -35.13
C SER A 77 -8.90 -17.62 -35.28
N HIS A 78 -8.45 -17.35 -36.51
CA HIS A 78 -7.22 -16.59 -36.76
C HIS A 78 -7.36 -15.10 -36.39
N HIS A 79 -8.50 -14.49 -36.68
CA HIS A 79 -8.77 -13.11 -36.25
C HIS A 79 -8.87 -13.00 -34.73
N LEU A 80 -9.52 -13.97 -34.06
CA LEU A 80 -9.59 -14.05 -32.60
C LEU A 80 -8.21 -14.30 -31.95
N ALA A 81 -7.34 -15.09 -32.58
CA ALA A 81 -5.99 -15.37 -32.07
C ALA A 81 -5.02 -14.18 -32.19
N ASN A 82 -5.30 -13.23 -33.09
CA ASN A 82 -4.44 -12.07 -33.32
C ASN A 82 -4.97 -10.77 -32.69
N ILE A 83 -6.09 -10.79 -31.95
CA ILE A 83 -6.74 -9.60 -31.35
C ILE A 83 -5.81 -8.76 -30.48
N MET A 84 -4.85 -9.42 -29.83
CA MET A 84 -3.97 -8.84 -28.82
C MET A 84 -2.50 -9.23 -29.07
N LYS A 85 -2.14 -9.54 -30.31
CA LYS A 85 -0.74 -9.53 -30.72
C LYS A 85 -0.39 -8.10 -31.10
N ASP A 86 0.25 -7.40 -30.19
CA ASP A 86 0.93 -6.16 -30.52
C ASP A 86 2.31 -6.50 -31.12
N GLU A 87 2.71 -5.80 -32.18
CA GLU A 87 4.03 -5.94 -32.80
C GLU A 87 5.06 -5.01 -32.13
N THR A 88 4.62 -4.16 -31.20
CA THR A 88 5.48 -3.26 -30.45
C THR A 88 6.04 -3.93 -29.19
N SER A 89 7.34 -3.77 -28.96
CA SER A 89 8.05 -4.27 -27.78
C SER A 89 8.02 -3.23 -26.67
N VAL A 90 7.91 -3.68 -25.42
CA VAL A 90 8.04 -2.80 -24.24
C VAL A 90 9.42 -2.11 -24.19
N TYR A 91 10.42 -2.68 -24.86
CA TYR A 91 11.78 -2.13 -24.97
C TYR A 91 11.96 -1.14 -26.13
N ASP A 92 10.92 -0.92 -26.95
CA ASP A 92 10.95 0.05 -28.03
C ASP A 92 10.95 1.47 -27.46
N GLY A 93 11.95 2.27 -27.83
CA GLY A 93 12.19 3.61 -27.28
C GLY A 93 13.24 3.69 -26.18
N PHE A 94 13.79 2.56 -25.73
CA PHE A 94 14.93 2.52 -24.80
C PHE A 94 16.16 1.89 -25.47
N ASP A 95 17.18 2.70 -25.78
CA ASP A 95 18.44 2.21 -26.33
C ASP A 95 19.53 2.17 -25.25
N ASN A 96 19.61 1.05 -24.54
CA ASN A 96 20.65 0.82 -23.54
C ASN A 96 21.11 -0.65 -23.55
N PRO A 97 22.30 -0.98 -23.00
CA PRO A 97 22.83 -2.34 -23.05
C PRO A 97 21.91 -3.39 -22.41
N LEU A 98 21.17 -3.04 -21.36
CA LEU A 98 20.25 -3.96 -20.69
C LEU A 98 19.04 -4.27 -21.57
N THR A 99 18.39 -3.26 -22.15
CA THR A 99 17.23 -3.46 -23.04
C THR A 99 17.64 -4.19 -24.32
N ASN A 100 18.81 -3.87 -24.88
CA ASN A 100 19.37 -4.55 -26.05
C ASN A 100 19.63 -6.05 -25.77
N MET A 101 20.10 -6.41 -24.58
CA MET A 101 20.24 -7.81 -24.18
C MET A 101 18.89 -8.52 -24.02
N MET A 102 17.86 -7.81 -23.56
CA MET A 102 16.54 -8.37 -23.26
C MET A 102 15.67 -8.58 -24.49
N ARG A 103 15.86 -7.78 -25.55
CA ARG A 103 15.17 -7.94 -26.85
C ARG A 103 15.31 -9.32 -27.49
N LYS A 104 16.34 -10.10 -27.10
CA LYS A 104 16.51 -11.49 -27.57
C LYS A 104 15.41 -12.42 -27.05
N TYR A 105 14.81 -12.10 -25.91
CA TYR A 105 13.79 -12.94 -25.29
C TYR A 105 12.39 -12.54 -25.76
N PRO A 106 11.52 -13.52 -26.05
CA PRO A 106 10.13 -13.22 -26.36
C PRO A 106 9.43 -12.59 -25.14
N GLU A 107 8.64 -11.57 -25.41
CA GLU A 107 7.81 -10.89 -24.41
C GLU A 107 6.54 -11.70 -24.10
N VAL A 108 5.93 -11.39 -22.96
CA VAL A 108 4.66 -11.99 -22.56
C VAL A 108 3.54 -11.33 -23.37
N PRO A 109 2.70 -12.08 -24.11
CA PRO A 109 1.60 -11.49 -24.84
C PRO A 109 0.60 -10.78 -23.91
N ASP A 110 0.14 -9.59 -24.29
CA ASP A 110 -0.80 -8.79 -23.49
C ASP A 110 -2.10 -9.52 -23.15
N TRP A 111 -2.55 -10.42 -24.03
CA TRP A 111 -3.77 -11.19 -23.78
C TRP A 111 -3.69 -12.11 -22.57
N TRP A 112 -2.48 -12.52 -22.16
CA TRP A 112 -2.31 -13.32 -20.95
C TRP A 112 -2.73 -12.49 -19.73
N PHE A 113 -2.29 -11.23 -19.65
CA PHE A 113 -2.70 -10.32 -18.59
C PHE A 113 -4.18 -9.95 -18.68
N ALA A 114 -4.69 -9.66 -19.88
CA ALA A 114 -6.10 -9.35 -20.08
C ALA A 114 -7.02 -10.52 -19.66
N SER A 115 -6.60 -11.76 -19.90
CA SER A 115 -7.34 -12.95 -19.46
C SER A 115 -7.40 -13.07 -17.94
N ILE A 116 -6.31 -12.79 -17.22
CA ILE A 116 -6.29 -12.78 -15.75
C ILE A 116 -7.22 -11.70 -15.22
N VAL A 117 -7.18 -10.49 -15.79
CA VAL A 117 -8.06 -9.39 -15.39
C VAL A 117 -9.52 -9.77 -15.62
N LEU A 118 -9.86 -10.34 -16.78
CA LEU A 118 -11.23 -10.76 -17.08
C LEU A 118 -11.73 -11.86 -16.13
N VAL A 119 -10.91 -12.90 -15.91
CA VAL A 119 -11.26 -14.01 -15.02
C VAL A 119 -11.43 -13.50 -13.59
N SER A 120 -10.47 -12.70 -13.10
CA SER A 120 -10.55 -12.13 -11.74
C SER A 120 -11.77 -11.22 -11.56
N PHE A 121 -12.14 -10.44 -12.57
CA PHE A 121 -13.35 -9.60 -12.57
C PHE A 121 -14.64 -10.43 -12.52
N ILE A 122 -14.75 -11.51 -13.31
CA ILE A 122 -15.90 -12.42 -13.28
C ILE A 122 -16.02 -13.07 -11.89
N PHE A 123 -14.92 -13.57 -11.33
CA PHE A 123 -14.92 -14.15 -9.99
C PHE A 123 -15.32 -13.12 -8.92
N ALA A 124 -14.86 -11.87 -9.02
CA ALA A 124 -15.27 -10.81 -8.11
C ALA A 124 -16.78 -10.55 -8.16
N ILE A 125 -17.40 -10.52 -9.36
CA ILE A 125 -18.85 -10.40 -9.50
C ILE A 125 -19.56 -11.62 -8.89
N ILE A 126 -19.10 -12.83 -9.20
CA ILE A 126 -19.68 -14.07 -8.66
C ILE A 126 -19.68 -14.03 -7.13
N ILE A 127 -18.56 -13.62 -6.52
CA ILE A 127 -18.44 -13.52 -5.05
C ILE A 127 -19.50 -12.58 -4.50
N LEU A 128 -19.68 -11.39 -5.10
CA LEU A 128 -20.68 -10.44 -4.62
C LEU A 128 -22.13 -10.90 -4.83
N THR A 129 -22.39 -11.73 -5.85
CA THR A 129 -23.75 -12.23 -6.13
C THR A 129 -24.11 -13.50 -5.37
N VAL A 130 -23.14 -14.33 -5.00
CA VAL A 130 -23.38 -15.61 -4.32
C VAL A 130 -23.42 -15.42 -2.82
N TRP A 131 -22.54 -14.59 -2.26
CA TRP A 131 -22.50 -14.31 -0.83
C TRP A 131 -23.27 -13.03 -0.50
N GLU A 132 -24.59 -13.11 -0.63
CA GLU A 132 -25.51 -12.01 -0.34
C GLU A 132 -25.36 -11.44 1.09
N GLN A 133 -24.80 -12.21 2.02
CA GLN A 133 -24.54 -11.79 3.41
C GLN A 133 -23.53 -10.63 3.51
N GLN A 134 -22.72 -10.40 2.46
CA GLN A 134 -21.82 -9.24 2.41
C GLN A 134 -22.54 -7.92 2.15
N ASP A 135 -23.73 -7.95 1.52
CA ASP A 135 -24.52 -6.76 1.15
C ASP A 135 -23.69 -5.69 0.40
N THR A 136 -22.75 -6.15 -0.43
CA THR A 136 -21.83 -5.31 -1.22
C THR A 136 -22.37 -5.10 -2.63
N PRO A 137 -22.64 -3.84 -3.04
CA PRO A 137 -23.06 -3.56 -4.40
C PRO A 137 -21.94 -3.78 -5.43
N VAL A 138 -22.29 -4.27 -6.63
CA VAL A 138 -21.35 -4.53 -7.73
C VAL A 138 -20.60 -3.28 -8.20
N TRP A 139 -21.20 -2.09 -8.08
CA TRP A 139 -20.54 -0.83 -8.46
C TRP A 139 -19.22 -0.60 -7.71
N THR A 140 -19.07 -1.17 -6.51
CA THR A 140 -17.86 -1.03 -5.70
C THR A 140 -16.62 -1.60 -6.39
N ILE A 141 -16.77 -2.65 -7.20
CA ILE A 141 -15.67 -3.24 -8.00
C ILE A 141 -15.15 -2.21 -9.00
N PHE A 142 -16.05 -1.58 -9.76
CA PHE A 142 -15.69 -0.55 -10.74
C PHE A 142 -15.06 0.67 -10.07
N PHE A 143 -15.59 1.08 -8.93
CA PHE A 143 -15.04 2.17 -8.14
C PHE A 143 -13.58 1.88 -7.71
N VAL A 144 -13.32 0.69 -7.16
CA VAL A 144 -11.99 0.28 -6.72
C VAL A 144 -10.99 0.19 -7.87
N ILE A 145 -11.41 -0.35 -9.02
CA ILE A 145 -10.57 -0.40 -10.22
C ILE A 145 -10.22 1.02 -10.68
N GLY A 146 -11.22 1.90 -10.77
CA GLY A 146 -11.02 3.30 -11.16
C GLY A 146 -10.07 4.04 -10.21
N LEU A 147 -10.26 3.86 -8.89
CA LEU A 147 -9.38 4.44 -7.88
C LEU A 147 -7.94 3.96 -8.05
N ASN A 148 -7.73 2.66 -8.25
CA ASN A 148 -6.39 2.10 -8.46
C ASN A 148 -5.73 2.67 -9.74
N VAL A 149 -6.45 2.78 -10.87
CA VAL A 149 -5.88 3.35 -12.10
C VAL A 149 -5.32 4.77 -11.91
N VAL A 150 -6.00 5.60 -11.11
CA VAL A 150 -5.57 6.98 -10.83
C VAL A 150 -4.38 7.01 -9.87
N PHE A 151 -4.36 6.16 -8.85
CA PHE A 151 -3.36 6.21 -7.79
C PHE A 151 -2.12 5.34 -8.07
N LEU A 152 -2.21 4.37 -8.97
CA LEU A 152 -1.13 3.42 -9.27
C LEU A 152 0.14 4.13 -9.76
N ILE A 153 0.04 4.99 -10.80
CA ILE A 153 1.24 5.59 -11.41
C ILE A 153 2.03 6.45 -10.42
N PRO A 154 1.41 7.40 -9.67
CA PRO A 154 2.18 8.21 -8.73
C PRO A 154 2.71 7.40 -7.55
N MET A 155 1.99 6.36 -7.09
CA MET A 155 2.45 5.50 -5.99
C MET A 155 3.62 4.61 -6.42
N SER A 156 3.53 3.97 -7.59
CA SER A 156 4.66 3.19 -8.11
C SER A 156 5.85 4.08 -8.47
N TYR A 157 5.62 5.36 -8.84
CA TYR A 157 6.71 6.35 -8.98
C TYR A 157 7.41 6.60 -7.63
N LEU A 158 6.65 6.82 -6.55
CA LEU A 158 7.20 6.98 -5.21
C LEU A 158 8.01 5.75 -4.79
N GLN A 159 7.48 4.55 -5.05
CA GLN A 159 8.19 3.30 -4.77
C GLN A 159 9.48 3.18 -5.59
N ALA A 160 9.45 3.56 -6.87
CA ALA A 160 10.62 3.46 -7.75
C ALA A 160 11.79 4.33 -7.29
N ILE A 161 11.51 5.51 -6.70
CA ILE A 161 12.54 6.44 -6.21
C ILE A 161 12.98 6.16 -4.77
N SER A 162 12.07 5.68 -3.91
CA SER A 162 12.31 5.62 -2.46
C SER A 162 12.37 4.22 -1.88
N GLY A 163 11.89 3.22 -2.63
CA GLY A 163 11.69 1.86 -2.12
C GLY A 163 10.51 1.71 -1.14
N ASN A 164 9.77 2.79 -0.86
CA ASN A 164 8.59 2.77 0.00
C ASN A 164 7.33 3.16 -0.79
N THR A 165 6.22 2.53 -0.45
CA THR A 165 4.88 2.77 -1.02
C THR A 165 3.87 2.65 0.10
N GLU A 166 2.71 3.27 -0.04
CA GLU A 166 1.60 3.14 0.90
C GLU A 166 0.36 2.66 0.18
N GLY A 167 -0.30 1.68 0.76
CA GLY A 167 -1.51 1.12 0.18
C GLY A 167 -2.69 2.08 0.26
N LEU A 168 -3.67 1.86 -0.61
CA LEU A 168 -4.93 2.62 -0.66
C LEU A 168 -5.94 2.19 0.42
N ASN A 169 -5.51 1.47 1.45
CA ASN A 169 -6.36 0.88 2.50
C ASN A 169 -7.31 1.92 3.11
N VAL A 170 -6.74 2.90 3.83
CA VAL A 170 -7.50 3.88 4.61
C VAL A 170 -8.31 4.81 3.70
N LEU A 171 -7.78 5.16 2.52
CA LEU A 171 -8.49 5.99 1.55
C LEU A 171 -9.72 5.28 0.99
N THR A 172 -9.59 4.01 0.62
CA THR A 172 -10.69 3.19 0.13
C THR A 172 -11.75 2.99 1.22
N GLU A 173 -11.32 2.71 2.45
CA GLU A 173 -12.20 2.59 3.61
C GLU A 173 -12.98 3.88 3.90
N LEU A 174 -12.31 5.03 3.84
CA LEU A 174 -12.94 6.33 4.06
C LEU A 174 -14.02 6.61 3.00
N ILE A 175 -13.71 6.43 1.71
CA ILE A 175 -14.66 6.77 0.64
C ILE A 175 -15.86 5.81 0.68
N VAL A 176 -15.61 4.50 0.83
CA VAL A 176 -16.69 3.51 0.90
C VAL A 176 -17.47 3.61 2.20
N GLY A 177 -16.84 3.96 3.32
CA GLY A 177 -17.55 4.23 4.57
C GLY A 177 -18.53 5.41 4.45
N TYR A 178 -18.22 6.42 3.64
CA TYR A 178 -19.17 7.49 3.31
C TYR A 178 -20.26 7.05 2.31
N ALA A 179 -19.92 6.17 1.36
CA ALA A 179 -20.85 5.73 0.32
C ALA A 179 -21.82 4.62 0.78
N LEU A 180 -21.37 3.72 1.68
CA LEU A 180 -22.11 2.58 2.22
C LEU A 180 -22.04 2.57 3.76
N PRO A 181 -22.59 3.60 4.43
CA PRO A 181 -22.58 3.65 5.89
C PRO A 181 -23.39 2.50 6.49
N GLY A 182 -22.89 1.91 7.58
CA GLY A 182 -23.54 0.81 8.28
C GLY A 182 -23.30 -0.58 7.70
N LYS A 183 -22.48 -0.71 6.64
CA LYS A 183 -22.19 -2.00 5.98
C LYS A 183 -20.74 -2.46 6.19
N PRO A 184 -20.39 -3.02 7.38
CA PRO A 184 -19.02 -3.42 7.70
C PRO A 184 -18.48 -4.55 6.81
N ASN A 185 -19.31 -5.54 6.47
CA ASN A 185 -18.90 -6.65 5.61
C ASN A 185 -18.53 -6.19 4.19
N ALA A 186 -19.32 -5.25 3.64
CA ALA A 186 -19.03 -4.65 2.34
C ALA A 186 -17.73 -3.85 2.37
N LEU A 187 -17.48 -3.11 3.45
CA LEU A 187 -16.23 -2.40 3.63
C LEU A 187 -15.02 -3.35 3.66
N MET A 188 -15.11 -4.46 4.39
CA MET A 188 -14.04 -5.47 4.45
C MET A 188 -13.72 -6.01 3.05
N PHE A 189 -14.74 -6.37 2.27
CA PHE A 189 -14.54 -6.84 0.90
C PHE A 189 -13.81 -5.79 0.05
N VAL A 190 -14.32 -4.55 0.02
CA VAL A 190 -13.76 -3.47 -0.80
C VAL A 190 -12.33 -3.13 -0.37
N LYS A 191 -12.05 -3.12 0.94
CA LYS A 191 -10.70 -2.94 1.47
C LYS A 191 -9.75 -4.04 0.99
N ALA A 192 -10.13 -5.31 1.15
CA ALA A 192 -9.31 -6.43 0.71
C ALA A 192 -9.06 -6.38 -0.80
N PHE A 193 -10.11 -6.12 -1.59
CA PHE A 193 -10.01 -6.07 -3.04
C PHE A 193 -9.13 -4.89 -3.50
N GLY A 194 -9.33 -3.69 -2.95
CA GLY A 194 -8.62 -2.49 -3.36
C GLY A 194 -7.15 -2.44 -2.95
N TYR A 195 -6.82 -2.94 -1.76
CA TYR A 195 -5.44 -3.00 -1.30
C TYR A 195 -4.55 -3.93 -2.12
N ASN A 196 -5.08 -5.12 -2.43
CA ASN A 196 -4.32 -6.15 -3.11
C ASN A 196 -3.97 -5.76 -4.55
N ILE A 197 -4.83 -5.00 -5.24
CA ILE A 197 -4.52 -4.52 -6.61
C ILE A 197 -3.22 -3.70 -6.61
N ASN A 198 -3.12 -2.68 -5.75
CA ASN A 198 -1.93 -1.85 -5.68
C ASN A 198 -0.71 -2.64 -5.18
N GLY A 199 -0.85 -3.41 -4.10
CA GLY A 199 0.27 -4.17 -3.52
C GLY A 199 0.85 -5.22 -4.48
N GLN A 200 -0.01 -5.92 -5.24
CA GLN A 200 0.44 -6.88 -6.24
C GLN A 200 1.08 -6.20 -7.45
N ALA A 201 0.57 -5.05 -7.89
CA ALA A 201 1.18 -4.29 -8.97
C ALA A 201 2.58 -3.77 -8.60
N ASP A 202 2.74 -3.22 -7.39
CA ASP A 202 4.00 -2.73 -6.84
C ASP A 202 5.05 -3.86 -6.70
N THR A 203 4.62 -5.03 -6.21
CA THR A 203 5.47 -6.23 -6.11
C THR A 203 5.86 -6.75 -7.49
N PHE A 204 4.89 -6.82 -8.42
CA PHE A 204 5.11 -7.25 -9.79
C PHE A 204 6.11 -6.34 -10.52
N LEU A 205 6.01 -5.02 -10.37
CA LEU A 205 6.97 -4.08 -10.95
C LEU A 205 8.39 -4.24 -10.38
N SER A 206 8.49 -4.45 -9.07
CA SER A 206 9.76 -4.69 -8.38
C SER A 206 10.44 -5.96 -8.89
N ASP A 207 9.65 -7.02 -9.05
CA ASP A 207 10.06 -8.29 -9.62
C ASP A 207 10.52 -8.15 -11.08
N GLN A 208 9.75 -7.47 -11.93
CA GLN A 208 10.13 -7.25 -13.34
C GLN A 208 11.45 -6.47 -13.45
N ARG A 209 11.65 -5.48 -12.56
CA ARG A 209 12.91 -4.74 -12.48
C ARG A 209 14.08 -5.64 -12.06
N MET A 210 13.88 -6.50 -11.06
CA MET A 210 14.90 -7.47 -10.64
C MET A 210 15.20 -8.47 -11.76
N GLY A 211 14.17 -8.99 -12.43
CA GLY A 211 14.30 -9.88 -13.58
C GLY A 211 15.09 -9.25 -14.73
N LEU A 212 14.85 -7.97 -15.01
CA LEU A 212 15.60 -7.19 -15.99
C LEU A 212 17.10 -7.11 -15.63
N TYR A 213 17.43 -6.85 -14.35
CA TYR A 213 18.83 -6.77 -13.89
C TYR A 213 19.51 -8.14 -13.87
N ALA A 214 18.79 -9.19 -13.50
CA ALA A 214 19.26 -10.56 -13.48
C ALA A 214 19.27 -11.22 -14.88
N LYS A 215 18.73 -10.54 -15.90
CA LYS A 215 18.62 -11.01 -17.29
C LYS A 215 17.77 -12.29 -17.42
N ILE A 216 16.74 -12.38 -16.60
CA ILE A 216 15.79 -13.50 -16.60
C ILE A 216 14.80 -13.29 -17.74
N PRO A 217 14.54 -14.30 -18.61
CA PRO A 217 13.57 -14.18 -19.69
C PRO A 217 12.16 -13.79 -19.19
N PRO A 218 11.45 -12.83 -19.81
CA PRO A 218 10.14 -12.35 -19.35
C PRO A 218 9.07 -13.46 -19.21
N LEU A 219 9.01 -14.39 -20.17
CA LEU A 219 8.09 -15.54 -20.10
C LEU A 219 8.38 -16.46 -18.91
N ALA A 220 9.65 -16.66 -18.55
CA ALA A 220 10.01 -17.48 -17.41
C ALA A 220 9.60 -16.79 -16.10
N MET A 221 9.80 -15.47 -16.02
CA MET A 221 9.38 -14.66 -14.89
C MET A 221 7.87 -14.73 -14.67
N TYR A 222 7.09 -14.52 -15.74
CA TYR A 222 5.63 -14.60 -15.69
C TYR A 222 5.13 -15.98 -15.20
N ARG A 223 5.71 -17.08 -15.73
CA ARG A 223 5.35 -18.44 -15.30
C ARG A 223 5.65 -18.66 -13.83
N GLY A 224 6.82 -18.23 -13.36
CA GLY A 224 7.21 -18.34 -11.95
C GLY A 224 6.25 -17.59 -11.03
N GLN A 225 5.88 -16.36 -11.40
CA GLN A 225 4.92 -15.55 -10.64
C GLN A 225 3.52 -16.16 -10.61
N LEU A 226 3.01 -16.64 -11.76
CA LEU A 226 1.69 -17.25 -11.83
C LEU A 226 1.61 -18.55 -11.01
N ILE A 227 2.62 -19.42 -11.13
CA ILE A 227 2.69 -20.66 -10.35
C ILE A 227 2.77 -20.35 -8.85
N SER A 228 3.62 -19.39 -8.47
CA SER A 228 3.77 -18.97 -7.08
C SER A 228 2.47 -18.40 -6.51
N ALA A 229 1.77 -17.54 -7.26
CA ALA A 229 0.50 -16.97 -6.83
C ALA A 229 -0.56 -18.05 -6.59
N VAL A 230 -0.71 -19.00 -7.52
CA VAL A 230 -1.67 -20.11 -7.40
C VAL A 230 -1.34 -20.99 -6.20
N LEU A 231 -0.07 -21.40 -6.04
CA LEU A 231 0.37 -22.20 -4.90
C LEU A 231 0.14 -21.46 -3.57
N THR A 232 0.45 -20.17 -3.52
CA THR A 232 0.27 -19.33 -2.33
C THR A 232 -1.20 -19.24 -1.93
N CYS A 233 -2.13 -19.14 -2.88
CA CYS A 233 -3.57 -19.16 -2.57
C CYS A 233 -3.99 -20.45 -1.84
N PHE A 234 -3.55 -21.61 -2.33
CA PHE A 234 -3.89 -22.90 -1.69
C PHE A 234 -3.20 -23.09 -0.34
N VAL A 235 -1.93 -22.70 -0.22
CA VAL A 235 -1.19 -22.79 1.04
C VAL A 235 -1.77 -21.85 2.08
N ALA A 236 -2.09 -20.60 1.71
CA ALA A 236 -2.70 -19.63 2.62
C ALA A 236 -4.09 -20.09 3.08
N PHE A 237 -4.92 -20.58 2.16
CA PHE A 237 -6.24 -21.14 2.51
C PHE A 237 -6.10 -22.37 3.42
N GLY A 238 -5.20 -23.30 3.10
CA GLY A 238 -4.93 -24.47 3.92
C GLY A 238 -4.41 -24.13 5.31
N ALA A 239 -3.56 -23.10 5.42
CA ALA A 239 -3.07 -22.61 6.69
C ALA A 239 -4.19 -22.01 7.55
N VAL A 240 -5.06 -21.17 6.97
CA VAL A 240 -6.23 -20.63 7.68
C VAL A 240 -7.16 -21.75 8.13
N GLN A 241 -7.46 -22.71 7.24
CA GLN A 241 -8.32 -23.84 7.56
C GLN A 241 -7.74 -24.72 8.67
N PHE A 242 -6.43 -24.96 8.65
CA PHE A 242 -5.76 -25.70 9.72
C PHE A 242 -5.86 -24.95 11.05
N VAL A 243 -5.57 -23.65 11.03
CA VAL A 243 -5.57 -22.78 12.20
C VAL A 243 -6.98 -22.71 12.82
N ASP A 244 -8.03 -22.56 12.01
CA ASP A 244 -9.42 -22.46 12.51
C ASP A 244 -10.00 -23.78 13.03
N ASN A 245 -9.60 -24.93 12.47
CA ASN A 245 -10.18 -26.24 12.84
C ASN A 245 -9.35 -27.03 13.86
N ASN A 246 -8.04 -26.81 13.94
CA ASN A 246 -7.13 -27.59 14.79
C ASN A 246 -6.67 -26.86 16.05
N ILE A 247 -6.84 -25.54 16.13
CA ILE A 247 -6.44 -24.75 17.30
C ILE A 247 -7.69 -24.39 18.11
N GLU A 248 -7.92 -25.13 19.19
CA GLU A 248 -9.01 -24.84 20.12
C GLU A 248 -8.82 -23.48 20.80
N GLY A 249 -9.91 -22.72 20.89
CA GLY A 249 -9.92 -21.40 21.51
C GLY A 249 -9.11 -20.35 20.76
N ILE A 250 -8.96 -20.47 19.44
CA ILE A 250 -8.28 -19.45 18.64
C ILE A 250 -8.91 -18.06 18.81
N CYS A 251 -8.07 -17.03 18.78
CA CYS A 251 -8.43 -15.63 19.01
C CYS A 251 -8.99 -15.32 20.41
N THR A 252 -8.96 -16.27 21.36
CA THR A 252 -9.26 -15.99 22.77
C THR A 252 -8.01 -15.50 23.50
N PRO A 253 -8.14 -14.61 24.50
CA PRO A 253 -6.99 -14.14 25.29
C PRO A 253 -6.24 -15.28 26.01
N ASP A 254 -6.96 -16.33 26.40
CA ASP A 254 -6.44 -17.44 27.21
C ASP A 254 -5.86 -18.59 26.36
N GLN A 255 -5.69 -18.39 25.05
CA GLN A 255 -5.19 -19.44 24.16
C GLN A 255 -3.78 -19.86 24.57
N LYS A 256 -3.58 -21.16 24.82
CA LYS A 256 -2.36 -21.73 25.42
C LYS A 256 -1.07 -21.45 24.65
N ALA A 257 -1.16 -21.34 23.33
CA ALA A 257 -0.05 -21.04 22.42
C ALA A 257 -0.05 -19.55 21.98
N GLN A 258 -0.83 -18.70 22.66
CA GLN A 258 -0.91 -17.26 22.41
C GLN A 258 -1.38 -16.87 20.99
N PHE A 259 -2.14 -17.74 20.31
CA PHE A 259 -2.85 -17.39 19.08
C PHE A 259 -4.09 -16.51 19.35
N THR A 260 -3.85 -15.30 19.86
CA THR A 260 -4.89 -14.37 20.32
C THR A 260 -5.44 -13.45 19.21
N CYS A 261 -4.88 -13.52 18.00
CA CYS A 261 -5.31 -12.74 16.82
C CYS A 261 -5.21 -11.20 16.98
N ALA A 262 -4.47 -10.73 17.99
CA ALA A 262 -4.34 -9.31 18.31
C ALA A 262 -3.75 -8.48 17.14
N ASN A 263 -2.74 -9.00 16.44
CA ASN A 263 -2.03 -8.29 15.36
C ASN A 263 -2.51 -8.64 13.94
N GLY A 264 -3.82 -8.82 13.77
CA GLY A 264 -4.38 -9.16 12.45
C GLY A 264 -5.90 -9.07 12.45
N SER A 265 -6.56 -10.21 12.70
CA SER A 265 -8.01 -10.34 12.60
C SER A 265 -8.76 -9.34 13.50
N GLN A 266 -8.29 -9.09 14.73
CA GLN A 266 -8.90 -8.11 15.62
C GLN A 266 -8.79 -6.67 15.09
N VAL A 267 -7.62 -6.28 14.55
CA VAL A 267 -7.43 -4.95 13.94
C VAL A 267 -8.30 -4.81 12.69
N TYR A 268 -8.39 -5.86 11.88
CA TYR A 268 -9.19 -5.87 10.67
C TYR A 268 -10.69 -5.75 10.98
N PHE A 269 -11.17 -6.45 12.01
CA PHE A 269 -12.53 -6.33 12.54
C PHE A 269 -12.81 -4.96 13.19
N ALA A 270 -11.90 -4.45 14.03
CA ALA A 270 -12.06 -3.13 14.64
C ALA A 270 -12.14 -2.03 13.57
N ALA A 271 -11.35 -2.14 12.50
CA ALA A 271 -11.44 -1.25 11.36
C ALA A 271 -12.82 -1.31 10.67
N SER A 272 -13.39 -2.50 10.46
CA SER A 272 -14.73 -2.60 9.84
C SER A 272 -15.83 -1.99 10.70
N VAL A 273 -15.71 -2.05 12.02
CA VAL A 273 -16.64 -1.40 12.95
C VAL A 273 -16.52 0.13 12.85
N VAL A 274 -15.31 0.66 12.95
CA VAL A 274 -15.04 2.10 12.93
C VAL A 274 -15.43 2.70 11.58
N TRP A 275 -14.89 2.17 10.48
CA TRP A 275 -15.04 2.76 9.15
C TRP A 275 -16.32 2.35 8.45
N GLY A 276 -16.87 1.18 8.77
CA GLY A 276 -18.02 0.59 8.07
C GLY A 276 -19.30 0.73 8.87
N ALA A 277 -19.34 0.18 10.08
CA ALA A 277 -20.56 0.16 10.90
C ALA A 277 -20.92 1.56 11.45
N ILE A 278 -19.96 2.25 12.07
CA ILE A 278 -20.16 3.63 12.57
C ILE A 278 -20.09 4.62 11.41
N GLY A 279 -19.08 4.45 10.56
CA GLY A 279 -18.87 5.26 9.38
C GLY A 279 -18.13 6.58 9.66
N PRO A 280 -17.37 7.08 8.67
CA PRO A 280 -16.54 8.27 8.80
C PRO A 280 -17.37 9.55 9.00
N LYS A 281 -18.63 9.59 8.56
CA LYS A 281 -19.53 10.73 8.81
C LYS A 281 -19.66 11.00 10.30
N ARG A 282 -20.01 9.99 11.10
CA ARG A 282 -20.18 10.13 12.56
C ARG A 282 -18.85 10.42 13.26
N ILE A 283 -17.80 9.71 12.87
CA ILE A 283 -16.47 9.85 13.50
C ILE A 283 -15.91 11.26 13.26
N PHE A 284 -15.92 11.75 12.03
CA PHE A 284 -15.23 13.00 11.68
C PHE A 284 -16.12 14.23 11.69
N GLU A 285 -17.43 14.12 11.97
CA GLU A 285 -18.29 15.30 12.20
C GLU A 285 -18.51 15.55 13.68
N GLN A 286 -18.59 14.49 14.48
CA GLN A 286 -19.05 14.60 15.85
C GLN A 286 -17.95 14.26 16.86
N ILE A 287 -17.18 13.19 16.63
CA ILE A 287 -16.19 12.69 17.62
C ILE A 287 -14.82 13.37 17.42
N TYR A 288 -14.31 13.40 16.20
CA TYR A 288 -12.98 13.91 15.84
C TYR A 288 -13.02 14.86 14.63
N PRO A 289 -13.68 16.02 14.75
CA PRO A 289 -13.86 16.96 13.63
C PRO A 289 -12.55 17.54 13.09
N ALA A 290 -11.54 17.67 13.94
CA ALA A 290 -10.24 18.22 13.55
C ALA A 290 -9.53 17.38 12.47
N MET A 291 -9.79 16.07 12.39
CA MET A 291 -9.04 15.15 11.51
C MET A 291 -9.30 15.43 10.02
N LYS A 292 -10.47 15.97 9.64
CA LYS A 292 -10.78 16.32 8.24
C LYS A 292 -9.82 17.37 7.68
N TRP A 293 -9.34 18.28 8.52
CA TRP A 293 -8.40 19.32 8.13
C TRP A 293 -7.02 18.79 7.74
N ALA A 294 -6.70 17.54 8.09
CA ALA A 294 -5.46 16.91 7.67
C ALA A 294 -5.38 16.74 6.14
N PHE A 295 -6.51 16.57 5.43
CA PHE A 295 -6.53 16.56 3.96
C PHE A 295 -6.05 17.90 3.39
N LEU A 296 -6.61 19.00 3.90
CA LEU A 296 -6.23 20.35 3.49
C LEU A 296 -4.79 20.65 3.88
N LEU A 297 -4.38 20.28 5.09
CA LEU A 297 -3.01 20.44 5.56
C LEU A 297 -2.02 19.72 4.65
N GLY A 298 -2.31 18.47 4.25
CA GLY A 298 -1.47 17.71 3.31
C GLY A 298 -1.34 18.40 1.96
N PHE A 299 -2.45 18.88 1.39
CA PHE A 299 -2.46 19.63 0.14
C PHE A 299 -1.64 20.93 0.21
N LEU A 300 -1.90 21.76 1.23
CA LEU A 300 -1.20 23.02 1.43
C LEU A 300 0.29 22.80 1.71
N LEU A 301 0.63 21.79 2.51
CA LEU A 301 2.01 21.45 2.81
C LEU A 301 2.77 21.04 1.54
N ALA A 302 2.14 20.29 0.62
CA ALA A 302 2.76 19.98 -0.67
C ALA A 302 3.02 21.23 -1.52
N LEU A 303 2.07 22.16 -1.60
CA LEU A 303 2.25 23.41 -2.34
C LEU A 303 3.38 24.26 -1.75
N VAL A 304 3.39 24.43 -0.43
CA VAL A 304 4.44 25.16 0.28
C VAL A 304 5.79 24.48 0.08
N TRP A 305 5.87 23.16 0.25
CA TRP A 305 7.13 22.42 0.09
C TRP A 305 7.66 22.50 -1.33
N TRP A 306 6.80 22.32 -2.33
CA TRP A 306 7.16 22.44 -3.74
C TRP A 306 7.62 23.86 -4.08
N ALA A 307 6.89 24.88 -3.63
CA ALA A 307 7.24 26.28 -3.86
C ALA A 307 8.58 26.64 -3.21
N VAL A 308 8.81 26.21 -1.97
CA VAL A 308 10.08 26.40 -1.26
C VAL A 308 11.23 25.67 -1.97
N LYS A 309 11.01 24.44 -2.44
CA LYS A 309 12.01 23.67 -3.18
C LYS A 309 12.40 24.35 -4.50
N HIS A 310 11.43 24.87 -5.24
CA HIS A 310 11.64 25.41 -6.59
C HIS A 310 12.04 26.89 -6.59
N PHE A 311 11.34 27.73 -5.83
CA PHE A 311 11.56 29.18 -5.78
C PHE A 311 12.45 29.63 -4.63
N GLY A 312 12.75 28.77 -3.65
CA GLY A 312 13.52 29.16 -2.45
C GLY A 312 14.92 29.69 -2.76
N LEU A 313 15.59 29.16 -3.79
CA LEU A 313 16.88 29.70 -4.25
C LEU A 313 16.75 31.07 -4.88
N TYR A 314 15.74 31.26 -5.73
CA TYR A 314 15.49 32.53 -6.37
C TYR A 314 15.19 33.62 -5.34
N VAL A 315 14.37 33.31 -4.33
CA VAL A 315 14.06 34.21 -3.22
C VAL A 315 15.32 34.51 -2.40
N GLN A 316 16.15 33.49 -2.13
CA GLN A 316 17.41 33.67 -1.41
C GLN A 316 18.38 34.59 -2.18
N ASP A 317 18.50 34.42 -3.49
CA ASP A 317 19.37 35.24 -4.35
C ASP A 317 18.83 36.67 -4.49
N TRP A 318 17.51 36.85 -4.62
CA TRP A 318 16.87 38.15 -4.62
C TRP A 318 17.08 38.90 -3.29
N LEU A 319 16.90 38.22 -2.16
CA LEU A 319 17.13 38.79 -0.83
C LEU A 319 18.61 39.11 -0.59
N ARG A 320 19.53 38.30 -1.12
CA ARG A 320 20.98 38.58 -1.07
C ARG A 320 21.31 39.89 -1.79
N ASN A 321 20.63 40.18 -2.89
CA ASN A 321 20.90 41.37 -3.71
C ASN A 321 20.24 42.64 -3.17
N ASN A 322 19.11 42.51 -2.45
CA ASN A 322 18.30 43.66 -2.02
C ASN A 322 18.43 44.02 -0.53
N LEU A 323 18.98 43.12 0.32
CA LEU A 323 19.17 43.39 1.75
C LEU A 323 20.63 43.70 2.09
N PRO A 324 20.89 44.62 3.03
CA PRO A 324 22.22 44.83 3.56
C PRO A 324 22.75 43.56 4.23
N GLY A 325 24.03 43.25 4.01
CA GLY A 325 24.65 41.98 4.44
C GLY A 325 24.60 41.71 5.95
N THR A 326 24.38 42.74 6.77
CA THR A 326 24.19 42.66 8.23
C THR A 326 22.87 41.98 8.62
N VAL A 327 21.80 42.15 7.82
CA VAL A 327 20.50 41.49 8.03
C VAL A 327 20.46 40.14 7.32
N PHE A 328 21.08 40.04 6.14
CA PHE A 328 21.06 38.82 5.35
C PHE A 328 21.86 37.67 5.99
N LYS A 329 23.03 37.92 6.60
CA LYS A 329 23.85 36.85 7.22
C LYS A 329 23.13 36.04 8.32
N PRO A 330 22.49 36.66 9.34
CA PRO A 330 21.75 35.90 10.35
C PRO A 330 20.52 35.21 9.75
N LEU A 331 19.76 35.89 8.88
CA LEU A 331 18.59 35.32 8.22
C LEU A 331 18.95 34.10 7.34
N ASN A 332 20.06 34.19 6.61
CA ASN A 332 20.56 33.10 5.78
C ASN A 332 20.97 31.89 6.61
N THR A 333 21.60 32.10 7.76
CA THR A 333 22.07 31.03 8.63
C THR A 333 20.91 30.37 9.38
N LEU A 334 19.95 31.15 9.86
CA LEU A 334 18.84 30.66 10.68
C LEU A 334 17.70 30.06 9.84
N VAL A 335 17.37 30.65 8.69
CA VAL A 335 16.20 30.26 7.89
C VAL A 335 16.61 29.60 6.57
N PHE A 336 17.37 30.27 5.72
CA PHE A 336 17.64 29.76 4.37
C PHE A 336 18.54 28.51 4.36
N THR A 337 19.48 28.40 5.29
CA THR A 337 20.39 27.24 5.35
C THR A 337 19.64 25.95 5.70
N PRO A 338 18.83 25.88 6.79
CA PRO A 338 17.99 24.70 7.05
C PRO A 338 16.97 24.44 5.94
N VAL A 339 16.32 25.49 5.42
CA VAL A 339 15.34 25.36 4.33
C VAL A 339 15.97 24.79 3.06
N SER A 340 17.25 25.11 2.78
CA SER A 340 17.97 24.56 1.63
C SER A 340 18.12 23.04 1.69
N TRP A 341 18.15 22.45 2.90
CA TRP A 341 18.26 21.00 3.09
C TRP A 341 16.97 20.28 2.72
N LEU A 342 15.81 20.95 2.77
CA LEU A 342 14.52 20.37 2.36
C LEU A 342 14.48 19.96 0.89
N LYS A 343 15.40 20.46 0.05
CA LYS A 343 15.53 20.00 -1.34
C LYS A 343 15.95 18.54 -1.47
N PHE A 344 16.65 18.01 -0.48
CA PHE A 344 17.10 16.63 -0.44
C PHE A 344 16.09 15.72 0.27
N VAL A 345 15.03 16.28 0.84
CA VAL A 345 14.01 15.55 1.59
C VAL A 345 12.75 15.45 0.75
N HIS A 346 12.30 14.22 0.49
CA HIS A 346 11.01 13.98 -0.14
C HIS A 346 9.91 14.06 0.94
N PRO A 347 8.93 14.98 0.84
CA PRO A 347 7.97 15.23 1.92
C PRO A 347 7.08 14.02 2.19
N SER A 348 6.75 13.22 1.17
CA SER A 348 5.99 11.98 1.36
C SER A 348 6.70 10.99 2.29
N LEU A 349 8.02 10.89 2.24
CA LEU A 349 8.77 9.95 3.08
C LEU A 349 8.80 10.40 4.55
N LEU A 350 8.75 11.71 4.78
CA LEU A 350 8.65 12.24 6.14
C LEU A 350 7.28 11.91 6.76
N ILE A 351 6.19 12.11 6.02
CA ILE A 351 4.86 11.73 6.51
C ILE A 351 4.73 10.22 6.65
N ASN A 352 5.30 9.46 5.71
CA ASN A 352 5.32 8.01 5.72
C ASN A 352 5.84 7.43 7.04
N GLY A 353 6.93 7.97 7.57
CA GLY A 353 7.49 7.54 8.87
C GLY A 353 6.50 7.65 10.03
N ASN A 354 5.61 8.67 10.01
CA ASN A 354 4.60 8.85 11.05
C ASN A 354 3.44 7.84 10.95
N LEU A 355 3.22 7.24 9.78
CA LEU A 355 2.18 6.21 9.59
C LEU A 355 2.50 4.92 10.36
N SER A 356 3.79 4.64 10.55
CA SER A 356 4.25 3.46 11.28
C SER A 356 4.34 3.70 12.80
N TRP A 357 3.96 4.89 13.28
CA TRP A 357 4.14 5.27 14.69
C TRP A 357 3.39 4.36 15.65
N ALA A 358 2.14 3.99 15.36
CA ALA A 358 1.36 3.06 16.18
C ALA A 358 1.18 1.71 15.46
N PRO A 359 1.16 0.58 16.19
CA PRO A 359 1.29 0.43 17.64
C PRO A 359 2.74 0.39 18.15
N LYS A 360 3.71 0.73 17.31
CA LYS A 360 5.14 0.70 17.64
C LYS A 360 5.50 1.87 18.57
N ASN A 361 6.74 1.91 19.04
CA ASN A 361 7.26 3.01 19.84
C ASN A 361 8.65 3.40 19.35
N LEU A 362 9.22 4.47 19.92
CA LEU A 362 10.52 5.00 19.50
C LEU A 362 11.63 3.93 19.53
N SER A 363 11.62 3.02 20.51
CA SER A 363 12.63 1.96 20.63
C SER A 363 12.62 1.00 19.43
N TYR A 364 11.46 0.75 18.81
CA TYR A 364 11.38 -0.06 17.58
C TYR A 364 12.03 0.62 16.37
N PHE A 365 12.04 1.96 16.31
CA PHE A 365 12.61 2.70 15.18
C PHE A 365 14.07 3.10 15.38
N THR A 366 14.50 3.29 16.64
CA THR A 366 15.84 3.81 16.96
C THR A 366 16.94 2.85 16.49
N ASN A 367 16.70 1.53 16.58
CA ASN A 367 17.66 0.52 16.10
C ASN A 367 17.91 0.63 14.58
N GLY A 368 16.84 0.87 13.81
CA GLY A 368 16.93 1.09 12.37
C GLY A 368 17.73 2.35 12.02
N LEU A 369 17.65 3.39 12.84
CA LEU A 369 18.44 4.61 12.68
C LEU A 369 19.95 4.34 12.86
N TYR A 370 20.34 3.60 13.90
CA TYR A 370 21.75 3.27 14.15
C TYR A 370 22.35 2.45 13.01
N LEU A 371 21.63 1.41 12.54
CA LEU A 371 22.07 0.60 11.41
C LEU A 371 22.11 1.42 10.11
N SER A 372 21.11 2.24 9.86
CA SER A 372 21.09 3.13 8.69
C SER A 372 22.28 4.09 8.72
N PHE A 373 22.61 4.67 9.87
CA PHE A 373 23.80 5.52 10.01
C PHE A 373 25.10 4.74 9.77
N ALA A 374 25.25 3.57 10.39
CA ALA A 374 26.45 2.75 10.23
C ALA A 374 26.68 2.34 8.76
N PHE A 375 25.64 1.87 8.07
CA PHE A 375 25.76 1.37 6.70
C PHE A 375 25.67 2.47 5.64
N MET A 376 24.66 3.34 5.71
CA MET A 376 24.40 4.34 4.67
C MET A 376 25.23 5.62 4.83
N PHE A 377 25.70 5.94 6.04
CA PHE A 377 26.56 7.10 6.27
C PHE A 377 28.03 6.69 6.45
N TYR A 378 28.37 5.88 7.44
CA TYR A 378 29.77 5.57 7.75
C TYR A 378 30.41 4.64 6.72
N LEU A 379 29.89 3.43 6.52
CA LEU A 379 30.49 2.44 5.62
C LEU A 379 30.49 2.92 4.16
N ARG A 380 29.40 3.53 3.71
CA ARG A 380 29.30 4.08 2.35
C ARG A 380 30.35 5.17 2.06
N ARG A 381 30.67 6.03 3.04
CA ARG A 381 31.62 7.15 2.86
C ARG A 381 33.08 6.76 3.12
N TYR A 382 33.34 5.96 4.14
CA TYR A 382 34.71 5.67 4.59
C TYR A 382 35.22 4.29 4.14
N LYS A 383 34.34 3.38 3.72
CA LYS A 383 34.66 1.99 3.34
C LYS A 383 33.91 1.55 2.07
N THR A 384 33.91 2.40 1.04
CA THR A 384 33.11 2.22 -0.19
C THR A 384 33.33 0.88 -0.89
N ALA A 385 34.57 0.40 -1.00
CA ALA A 385 34.86 -0.89 -1.63
C ALA A 385 34.22 -2.09 -0.90
N TRP A 386 34.14 -2.03 0.44
CA TRP A 386 33.44 -3.06 1.21
C TRP A 386 31.93 -2.93 1.02
N PHE A 387 31.41 -1.70 1.07
CA PHE A 387 29.98 -1.41 0.93
C PHE A 387 29.44 -1.91 -0.41
N GLU A 388 30.09 -1.57 -1.52
CA GLU A 388 29.64 -1.98 -2.86
C GLU A 388 29.64 -3.50 -3.05
N LYS A 389 30.62 -4.19 -2.45
CA LYS A 389 30.77 -5.65 -2.60
C LYS A 389 29.81 -6.44 -1.71
N TYR A 390 29.62 -6.03 -0.45
CA TYR A 390 28.97 -6.88 0.57
C TYR A 390 27.65 -6.35 1.09
N ASN A 391 27.34 -5.06 0.97
CA ASN A 391 26.14 -4.48 1.60
C ASN A 391 24.84 -5.17 1.15
N TYR A 392 24.69 -5.39 -0.17
CA TYR A 392 23.50 -6.06 -0.71
C TYR A 392 23.41 -7.53 -0.30
N VAL A 393 24.55 -8.23 -0.27
CA VAL A 393 24.60 -9.65 0.13
C VAL A 393 24.26 -9.81 1.61
N ILE A 394 24.79 -8.94 2.48
CA ILE A 394 24.48 -8.94 3.90
C ILE A 394 23.02 -8.58 4.14
N SER A 395 22.47 -7.59 3.43
CA SER A 395 21.05 -7.25 3.51
C SER A 395 20.16 -8.46 3.17
N ALA A 396 20.45 -9.13 2.06
CA ALA A 396 19.73 -10.34 1.66
C ALA A 396 19.88 -11.48 2.68
N ALA A 397 21.08 -11.67 3.24
CA ALA A 397 21.34 -12.68 4.25
C ALA A 397 20.60 -12.39 5.57
N LEU A 398 20.51 -11.13 5.99
CA LEU A 398 19.76 -10.74 7.19
C LEU A 398 18.26 -10.96 6.99
N THR A 399 17.69 -10.56 5.85
CA THR A 399 16.26 -10.80 5.54
C THR A 399 15.94 -12.29 5.48
N GLY A 400 16.75 -13.07 4.75
CA GLY A 400 16.60 -14.52 4.70
C GLY A 400 16.78 -15.17 6.07
N GLY A 401 17.78 -14.72 6.83
CA GLY A 401 18.08 -15.21 8.19
C GLY A 401 16.92 -14.99 9.16
N VAL A 402 16.23 -13.85 9.10
CA VAL A 402 15.02 -13.60 9.90
C VAL A 402 13.91 -14.59 9.54
N ALA A 403 13.65 -14.83 8.25
CA ALA A 403 12.62 -15.77 7.81
C ALA A 403 12.94 -17.21 8.26
N PHE A 404 14.18 -17.67 8.07
CA PHE A 404 14.61 -18.99 8.55
C PHE A 404 14.56 -19.09 10.09
N SER A 405 14.96 -18.04 10.80
CA SER A 405 14.92 -18.01 12.26
C SER A 405 13.48 -18.07 12.77
N ALA A 406 12.53 -17.39 12.13
CA ALA A 406 11.13 -17.45 12.50
C ALA A 406 10.57 -18.88 12.40
N ILE A 407 10.91 -19.62 11.34
CA ILE A 407 10.51 -21.03 11.20
C ILE A 407 11.13 -21.89 12.30
N ILE A 408 12.42 -21.71 12.58
CA ILE A 408 13.12 -22.45 13.63
C ILE A 408 12.52 -22.15 15.01
N ILE A 409 12.27 -20.87 15.33
CA ILE A 409 11.66 -20.44 16.59
C ILE A 409 10.26 -21.02 16.71
N PHE A 410 9.46 -20.98 15.64
CA PHE A 410 8.13 -21.55 15.62
C PHE A 410 8.15 -23.04 15.99
N PHE A 411 8.93 -23.86 15.29
CA PHE A 411 8.95 -25.31 15.54
C PHE A 411 9.70 -25.71 16.83
N ALA A 412 10.72 -24.96 17.25
CA ALA A 412 11.51 -25.30 18.45
C ALA A 412 10.86 -24.79 19.76
N VAL A 413 10.15 -23.66 19.70
CA VAL A 413 9.69 -22.93 20.89
C VAL A 413 8.17 -22.73 20.89
N GLU A 414 7.57 -22.15 19.84
CA GLU A 414 6.16 -21.70 19.87
C GLU A 414 5.14 -22.82 19.61
N TYR A 415 5.50 -23.85 18.83
CA TYR A 415 4.60 -24.95 18.47
C TYR A 415 4.07 -25.72 19.69
N HIS A 416 4.84 -25.71 20.78
CA HIS A 416 4.41 -26.26 22.06
C HIS A 416 4.29 -25.14 23.09
N ALA A 417 3.15 -25.09 23.80
CA ALA A 417 2.91 -24.10 24.83
C ALA A 417 4.02 -24.11 25.89
N LYS A 418 4.77 -23.01 25.97
CA LYS A 418 5.81 -22.76 26.97
C LYS A 418 5.60 -21.37 27.56
N SER A 419 5.48 -21.28 28.88
CA SER A 419 5.40 -19.99 29.57
C SER A 419 6.80 -19.41 29.73
N ILE A 420 7.12 -18.36 28.97
CA ILE A 420 8.33 -17.57 29.14
C ILE A 420 7.91 -16.24 29.75
N SER A 421 8.22 -16.03 31.03
CA SER A 421 8.00 -14.76 31.73
C SER A 421 9.35 -14.13 32.02
N TRP A 422 9.56 -12.96 31.43
CA TRP A 422 10.68 -12.07 31.70
C TRP A 422 10.25 -10.64 31.41
N TRP A 423 11.03 -9.67 31.88
CA TRP A 423 10.68 -8.25 31.77
C TRP A 423 10.21 -7.83 30.37
N GLY A 424 10.85 -8.28 29.29
CA GLY A 424 10.48 -7.86 27.94
C GLY A 424 9.22 -8.51 27.36
N THR A 425 8.78 -9.68 27.83
CA THR A 425 7.44 -10.21 27.51
C THR A 425 6.37 -9.55 28.37
N ASP A 426 6.70 -9.30 29.64
CA ASP A 426 5.72 -8.89 30.64
C ASP A 426 5.44 -7.38 30.54
N VAL A 427 6.45 -6.56 30.22
CA VAL A 427 6.32 -5.10 30.11
C VAL A 427 5.40 -4.67 28.95
N VAL A 428 5.33 -5.47 27.87
CA VAL A 428 4.45 -5.18 26.72
C VAL A 428 2.98 -5.34 27.12
N GLY A 429 2.69 -6.27 28.03
CA GLY A 429 1.36 -6.49 28.59
C GLY A 429 1.02 -5.59 29.79
N GLN A 430 1.92 -4.69 30.21
CA GLN A 430 1.69 -3.77 31.31
C GLN A 430 1.09 -2.44 30.84
N GLY A 431 0.31 -1.79 31.72
CA GLY A 431 -0.34 -0.52 31.43
C GLY A 431 -1.71 -0.65 30.74
N VAL A 432 -2.31 0.50 30.43
CA VAL A 432 -3.68 0.57 29.88
C VAL A 432 -3.74 0.04 28.44
N ASP A 433 -2.70 0.24 27.64
CA ASP A 433 -2.69 -0.19 26.23
C ASP A 433 -2.30 -1.66 26.02
N GLY A 434 -1.64 -2.30 27.01
CA GLY A 434 -1.09 -3.67 26.89
C GLY A 434 -1.77 -4.75 27.74
N GLY A 435 -2.43 -4.38 28.84
CA GLY A 435 -2.99 -5.32 29.82
C GLY A 435 -4.48 -5.10 30.10
N ALA A 436 -4.83 -4.95 31.39
CA ALA A 436 -6.19 -4.76 31.93
C ALA A 436 -6.95 -3.51 31.42
N GLY A 437 -6.40 -2.76 30.47
CA GLY A 437 -6.98 -1.52 29.96
C GLY A 437 -7.86 -1.65 28.72
N GLN A 438 -7.90 -2.81 28.05
CA GLN A 438 -9.04 -3.09 27.15
C GLN A 438 -10.37 -2.97 27.91
N SER A 439 -10.38 -3.39 29.18
CA SER A 439 -11.51 -3.27 30.10
C SER A 439 -11.60 -1.95 30.87
N ALA A 440 -10.54 -1.15 30.95
CA ALA A 440 -10.57 0.13 31.69
C ALA A 440 -11.45 1.20 31.04
N ARG A 441 -11.91 0.98 29.80
CA ARG A 441 -12.87 1.84 29.10
C ARG A 441 -14.21 1.16 28.84
N PHE A 442 -14.41 -0.06 29.37
CA PHE A 442 -15.74 -0.64 29.37
C PHE A 442 -16.61 0.22 30.27
N GLU A 443 -17.58 0.86 29.66
CA GLU A 443 -18.61 1.56 30.38
C GLU A 443 -19.80 0.61 30.50
N ASN A 444 -20.53 0.69 31.61
CA ASN A 444 -21.83 0.03 31.67
C ASN A 444 -22.71 0.64 30.58
N LEU A 445 -23.41 -0.22 29.83
CA LEU A 445 -24.39 0.23 28.85
C LEU A 445 -25.36 1.20 29.57
N PRO A 446 -25.47 2.47 29.14
CA PRO A 446 -26.39 3.40 29.79
C PRO A 446 -27.82 2.88 29.66
N GLU A 447 -28.73 3.25 30.58
CA GLU A 447 -30.10 2.70 30.64
C GLU A 447 -30.87 2.77 29.31
N ARG A 448 -30.53 3.73 28.45
CA ARG A 448 -31.04 3.88 27.08
C ARG A 448 -30.63 2.77 26.09
N GLY A 449 -29.71 1.88 26.46
CA GLY A 449 -29.30 0.71 25.66
C GLY A 449 -28.26 0.95 24.56
N TYR A 450 -27.73 2.16 24.39
CA TYR A 450 -26.71 2.48 23.38
C TYR A 450 -25.81 3.67 23.75
N PHE A 451 -24.62 3.73 23.13
CA PHE A 451 -23.67 4.85 23.26
C PHE A 451 -23.86 5.89 22.15
N GLY A 452 -23.69 7.18 22.49
CA GLY A 452 -23.83 8.32 21.57
C GLY A 452 -25.13 9.12 21.74
N PRO A 453 -25.34 10.19 20.96
CA PRO A 453 -26.55 11.01 21.00
C PRO A 453 -27.80 10.25 20.50
N GLU A 454 -28.99 10.67 20.96
CA GLU A 454 -30.28 10.06 20.53
C GLU A 454 -30.55 10.28 19.04
N THR A 455 -30.12 11.41 18.53
CA THR A 455 -30.17 11.74 17.11
C THR A 455 -28.78 12.05 16.62
N TRP A 456 -28.33 11.29 15.62
CA TRP A 456 -27.10 11.57 14.89
C TRP A 456 -27.46 12.58 13.79
N HIS A 457 -27.21 13.87 14.03
CA HIS A 457 -27.40 14.94 13.05
C HIS A 457 -26.40 14.83 11.87
#